data_AF-A0A9W2ZGD1-F1
#
_entry.id   AF-A0A9W2ZGD1-F1
#
_cell.length_a   1.000
_cell.length_b   1.000
_cell.length_c   1.000
_cell.angle_alpha   90.00
_cell.angle_beta   90.00
_cell.angle_gamma   90.00
#
_symmetry.space_group_name_H-M   'P 1'
#
loop_
_entity.id
_entity.type
_entity.pdbx_description
1 polymer ?
#
loop_
_entity_poly.entity_id
_entity_poly.type
_entity_poly.pdbx_seq_one_letter_code
_entity_poly.pdbx_strand_id
1 'polypeptide(L)'
;MTTLDDNEYTLNGLAEYIMLNVPEKFMMQARTDRVALSNESFTNATVFVAFAVSEDNRSSTLQVELSLKKTSMIIYADTIDFTTDFYKTSAFKQTLKNFVILREDSGNKTRLVASFTTGITLKIFMGLQSLEFTVQADIKLRNQTQGLLGNFDGNPNNDFILPNGTVLTANQTNTERKIFENFGKMWEVSDNDTVFDYNFGDTAATYRHPDFVPMFIEEVDQVKLAAAQAKCGFSNVACIFDYIATGNDEFAKNTKNTKLKTSAAVASLKNSLPVLNLNQSLNNDSQWEVTENRTNAIRVVATDADKDNVTYKLVSPSPRVSVSGDGIITYSPDVSNIVSIQVYAVDSKDGQSNIITIPTATCSNCSGHGQCDNSRVLNVSDTSILFACNCFPAYTGDYYYYYSIIYRQIST
;
A
#
# COMPACT_ATOMS: atom_id res chain seq x y z
N MET A 1 -2.76 16.74 -10.41
CA MET A 1 -1.64 15.78 -10.25
C MET A 1 -0.68 16.32 -9.20
N THR A 2 0.08 15.44 -8.56
CA THR A 2 1.15 15.83 -7.62
C THR A 2 2.37 14.98 -7.94
N THR A 3 3.54 15.62 -8.07
CA THR A 3 4.82 14.94 -8.34
C THR A 3 5.31 14.19 -7.10
N LEU A 4 6.38 13.41 -7.25
CA LEU A 4 7.01 12.71 -6.12
C LEU A 4 7.65 13.67 -5.09
N ASP A 5 7.92 14.91 -5.48
CA ASP A 5 8.48 15.97 -4.62
C ASP A 5 7.42 17.00 -4.17
N ASP A 6 6.13 16.65 -4.24
CA ASP A 6 4.96 17.42 -3.79
C ASP A 6 4.62 18.69 -4.61
N ASN A 7 5.08 18.81 -5.85
CA ASN A 7 4.64 19.88 -6.74
C ASN A 7 3.24 19.57 -7.30
N GLU A 8 2.23 20.37 -6.91
CA GLU A 8 0.84 20.22 -7.37
C GLU A 8 0.60 21.03 -8.65
N TYR A 9 0.03 20.38 -9.68
CA TYR A 9 -0.35 21.03 -10.92
C TYR A 9 -1.51 20.34 -11.64
N THR A 10 -2.15 21.04 -12.58
CA THR A 10 -3.24 20.51 -13.40
C THR A 10 -2.73 20.18 -14.81
N LEU A 11 -3.13 19.03 -15.33
CA LEU A 11 -2.91 18.62 -16.73
C LEU A 11 -4.20 17.97 -17.24
N ASN A 12 -4.81 18.57 -18.26
CA ASN A 12 -6.09 18.13 -18.83
C ASN A 12 -5.94 17.65 -20.27
N GLY A 13 -4.84 17.01 -20.60
CA GLY A 13 -4.59 16.56 -21.95
C GLY A 13 -5.36 15.28 -22.29
N LEU A 14 -5.83 15.17 -23.53
CA LEU A 14 -6.49 13.97 -24.06
C LEU A 14 -5.47 13.13 -24.84
N ALA A 15 -4.71 12.31 -24.11
CA ALA A 15 -3.69 11.43 -24.66
C ALA A 15 -3.37 10.26 -23.72
N GLU A 16 -2.43 9.42 -24.16
CA GLU A 16 -1.63 8.58 -23.27
C GLU A 16 -0.36 9.32 -22.86
N TYR A 17 0.01 9.26 -21.58
CA TYR A 17 1.14 9.98 -21.01
C TYR A 17 2.09 9.07 -20.25
N ILE A 18 3.39 9.34 -20.37
CA ILE A 18 4.45 8.75 -19.55
C ILE A 18 4.43 9.44 -18.17
N MET A 19 3.91 8.73 -17.18
CA MET A 19 3.75 9.25 -15.82
C MET A 19 5.07 9.16 -15.06
N LEU A 20 5.70 8.00 -15.11
CA LEU A 20 6.94 7.70 -14.41
C LEU A 20 7.80 6.76 -15.24
N ASN A 21 9.05 7.13 -15.44
CA ASN A 21 10.04 6.34 -16.13
C ASN A 21 11.31 6.30 -15.29
N VAL A 22 11.78 5.09 -14.99
CA VAL A 22 13.12 4.81 -14.50
C VAL A 22 13.83 4.10 -15.64
N PRO A 23 14.77 4.77 -16.34
CA PRO A 23 15.38 4.23 -17.55
C PRO A 23 15.84 2.78 -17.38
N GLU A 24 15.48 1.93 -18.36
CA GLU A 24 15.78 0.48 -18.43
C GLU A 24 15.18 -0.39 -17.32
N LYS A 25 14.50 0.19 -16.32
CA LYS A 25 13.99 -0.54 -15.15
C LYS A 25 12.48 -0.59 -15.08
N PHE A 26 11.82 0.56 -15.25
CA PHE A 26 10.39 0.70 -14.97
C PHE A 26 9.77 1.80 -15.84
N MET A 27 8.57 1.55 -16.34
CA MET A 27 7.76 2.58 -16.98
C MET A 27 6.30 2.44 -16.60
N MET A 28 5.67 3.55 -16.22
CA MET A 28 4.24 3.69 -15.98
C MET A 28 3.67 4.74 -16.92
N GLN A 29 2.58 4.39 -17.58
CA GLN A 29 1.81 5.25 -18.45
C GLN A 29 0.36 5.33 -17.98
N ALA A 30 -0.31 6.42 -18.34
CA ALA A 30 -1.74 6.61 -18.07
C ALA A 30 -2.46 7.05 -19.34
N ARG A 31 -3.68 6.54 -19.53
CA ARG A 31 -4.59 6.94 -20.60
C ARG A 31 -5.66 7.85 -20.02
N THR A 32 -5.91 8.97 -20.69
CA THR A 32 -7.00 9.87 -20.35
C THR A 32 -8.16 9.77 -21.35
N ASP A 33 -9.36 10.09 -20.91
CA ASP A 33 -10.55 10.22 -21.74
C ASP A 33 -11.38 11.43 -21.29
N ARG A 34 -12.27 11.92 -22.15
CA ARG A 34 -13.13 13.06 -21.87
C ARG A 34 -14.22 12.68 -20.87
N VAL A 35 -14.60 13.64 -20.03
CA VAL A 35 -15.76 13.46 -19.15
C VAL A 35 -17.04 13.60 -19.97
N ALA A 36 -17.89 12.57 -19.92
CA ALA A 36 -19.22 12.60 -20.52
C ALA A 36 -20.19 13.33 -19.57
N LEU A 37 -20.97 14.26 -20.11
CA LEU A 37 -22.07 14.93 -19.43
C LEU A 37 -23.37 14.12 -19.56
N SER A 38 -24.33 14.40 -18.69
CA SER A 38 -25.64 13.72 -18.65
C SER A 38 -26.48 13.83 -19.93
N ASN A 39 -26.11 14.75 -20.83
CA ASN A 39 -26.71 14.97 -22.14
C ASN A 39 -25.92 14.33 -23.29
N GLU A 40 -25.00 13.39 -23.00
CA GLU A 40 -24.12 12.72 -23.98
C GLU A 40 -23.13 13.66 -24.70
N SER A 41 -23.06 14.94 -24.29
CA SER A 41 -21.99 15.83 -24.73
C SER A 41 -20.73 15.62 -23.88
N PHE A 42 -19.56 15.95 -24.43
CA PHE A 42 -18.29 15.80 -23.74
C PHE A 42 -17.71 17.15 -23.33
N THR A 43 -17.08 17.18 -22.16
CA THR A 43 -16.37 18.37 -21.67
C THR A 43 -14.99 18.49 -22.33
N ASN A 44 -14.30 19.61 -22.10
CA ASN A 44 -12.88 19.78 -22.42
C ASN A 44 -11.99 19.49 -21.19
N ALA A 45 -12.48 18.66 -20.27
CA ALA A 45 -11.71 18.11 -19.16
C ALA A 45 -11.57 16.60 -19.33
N THR A 46 -10.49 16.06 -18.78
CA THR A 46 -10.11 14.66 -18.95
C THR A 46 -9.96 13.96 -17.61
N VAL A 47 -10.23 12.66 -17.60
CA VAL A 47 -10.03 11.78 -16.45
C VAL A 47 -9.16 10.60 -16.84
N PHE A 48 -8.45 10.02 -15.88
CA PHE A 48 -7.73 8.76 -16.11
C PHE A 48 -8.71 7.62 -16.29
N VAL A 49 -8.51 6.81 -17.33
CA VAL A 49 -9.34 5.64 -17.64
C VAL A 49 -8.55 4.35 -17.75
N ALA A 50 -7.23 4.44 -17.90
CA ALA A 50 -6.36 3.28 -17.82
C ALA A 50 -4.95 3.65 -17.31
N PHE A 51 -4.27 2.66 -16.75
CA PHE A 51 -2.86 2.69 -16.43
C PHE A 51 -2.20 1.45 -17.01
N ALA A 52 -0.99 1.59 -17.55
CA ALA A 52 -0.17 0.48 -17.97
C ALA A 52 1.24 0.62 -17.40
N VAL A 53 1.84 -0.50 -17.04
CA VAL A 53 3.16 -0.57 -16.40
C VAL A 53 3.96 -1.68 -17.03
N SER A 54 5.25 -1.43 -17.21
CA SER A 54 6.22 -2.46 -17.58
C SER A 54 7.46 -2.40 -16.69
N GLU A 55 7.97 -3.57 -16.33
CA GLU A 55 9.25 -3.76 -15.64
C GLU A 55 10.10 -4.79 -16.40
N ASP A 56 11.43 -4.72 -16.25
CA ASP A 56 12.38 -5.69 -16.82
C ASP A 56 12.18 -5.88 -18.35
N ASN A 57 12.31 -4.77 -19.10
CA ASN A 57 12.14 -4.71 -20.56
C ASN A 57 10.81 -5.32 -21.06
N ARG A 58 9.70 -5.01 -20.39
CA ARG A 58 8.34 -5.50 -20.69
C ARG A 58 8.15 -7.00 -20.47
N SER A 59 9.06 -7.67 -19.77
CA SER A 59 8.83 -9.08 -19.38
C SER A 59 7.82 -9.21 -18.23
N SER A 60 7.58 -8.14 -17.48
CA SER A 60 6.48 -8.04 -16.53
C SER A 60 5.60 -6.85 -16.86
N THR A 61 4.29 -7.07 -16.99
CA THR A 61 3.33 -6.03 -17.38
C THR A 61 2.12 -6.01 -16.46
N LEU A 62 1.59 -4.82 -16.21
CA LEU A 62 0.31 -4.61 -15.54
C LEU A 62 -0.49 -3.59 -16.34
N GLN A 63 -1.71 -3.95 -16.74
CA GLN A 63 -2.67 -3.02 -17.33
C GLN A 63 -3.95 -3.02 -16.51
N VAL A 64 -4.39 -1.83 -16.13
CA VAL A 64 -5.63 -1.61 -15.39
C VAL A 64 -6.45 -0.59 -16.15
N GLU A 65 -7.66 -0.95 -16.55
CA GLU A 65 -8.54 -0.06 -17.31
C GLU A 65 -9.96 -0.07 -16.75
N LEU A 66 -10.72 0.99 -17.01
CA LEU A 66 -12.14 0.98 -16.70
C LEU A 66 -12.89 0.08 -17.67
N SER A 67 -13.88 -0.65 -17.15
CA SER A 67 -14.85 -1.33 -18.00
C SER A 67 -15.63 -0.34 -18.86
N LEU A 68 -16.20 -0.82 -19.96
CA LEU A 68 -17.00 0.01 -20.88
C LEU A 68 -18.14 0.78 -20.18
N LYS A 69 -18.70 0.21 -19.11
CA LYS A 69 -19.75 0.84 -18.30
C LYS A 69 -19.21 1.78 -17.21
N LYS A 70 -17.88 1.87 -17.07
CA LYS A 70 -17.16 2.63 -16.02
C LYS A 70 -17.60 2.25 -14.60
N THR A 71 -17.90 0.97 -14.38
CA THR A 71 -18.41 0.42 -13.10
C THR A 71 -17.44 -0.56 -12.44
N SER A 72 -16.34 -0.92 -13.08
CA SER A 72 -15.34 -1.85 -12.56
C SER A 72 -13.98 -1.58 -13.19
N MET A 73 -12.92 -2.02 -12.51
CA MET A 73 -11.58 -2.12 -13.08
C MET A 73 -11.45 -3.47 -13.78
N ILE A 74 -10.83 -3.47 -14.96
CA ILE A 74 -10.36 -4.66 -15.67
C ILE A 74 -8.85 -4.71 -15.43
N ILE A 75 -8.34 -5.87 -14.99
CA ILE A 75 -6.98 -6.02 -14.47
C ILE A 75 -6.28 -7.15 -15.21
N TYR A 76 -5.28 -6.80 -16.02
CA TYR A 76 -4.39 -7.75 -16.67
C TYR A 76 -2.99 -7.65 -16.05
N ALA A 77 -2.41 -8.79 -15.67
CA ALA A 77 -1.03 -8.86 -15.21
C ALA A 77 -0.31 -10.00 -15.95
N ASP A 78 0.83 -9.70 -16.58
CA ASP A 78 1.56 -10.60 -17.48
C ASP A 78 0.64 -11.26 -18.52
N THR A 79 -0.26 -10.46 -19.13
CA THR A 79 -1.30 -10.87 -20.10
C THR A 79 -2.43 -11.75 -19.56
N ILE A 80 -2.44 -12.06 -18.26
CA ILE A 80 -3.49 -12.86 -17.61
C ILE A 80 -4.55 -11.93 -17.02
N ASP A 81 -5.82 -12.19 -17.33
CA ASP A 81 -6.96 -11.49 -16.74
C ASP A 81 -7.22 -11.95 -15.28
N PHE A 82 -7.02 -11.04 -14.33
CA PHE A 82 -7.30 -11.26 -12.90
C PHE A 82 -8.58 -10.57 -12.42
N THR A 83 -9.36 -9.97 -13.31
CA THR A 83 -10.54 -9.15 -12.97
C THR A 83 -11.52 -9.91 -12.08
N THR A 84 -11.86 -11.15 -12.46
CA THR A 84 -12.83 -11.96 -11.70
C THR A 84 -12.30 -12.33 -10.32
N ASP A 85 -11.04 -12.76 -10.24
CA ASP A 85 -10.43 -13.20 -8.97
C ASP A 85 -10.26 -12.03 -7.99
N PHE A 86 -9.92 -10.84 -8.50
CA PHE A 86 -9.81 -9.62 -7.71
C PHE A 86 -11.12 -9.27 -6.99
N TYR A 87 -12.26 -9.39 -7.69
CA TYR A 87 -13.57 -9.08 -7.10
C TYR A 87 -14.15 -10.22 -6.24
N LYS A 88 -13.73 -11.46 -6.47
CA LYS A 88 -14.26 -12.65 -5.80
C LYS A 88 -13.95 -12.72 -4.30
N THR A 89 -12.81 -12.20 -3.85
CA THR A 89 -12.39 -12.27 -2.44
C THR A 89 -11.65 -11.01 -2.00
N SER A 90 -11.88 -10.57 -0.76
CA SER A 90 -11.13 -9.47 -0.13
C SER A 90 -9.69 -9.87 0.22
N ALA A 91 -9.37 -11.16 0.24
CA ALA A 91 -8.02 -11.68 0.46
C ALA A 91 -7.23 -11.89 -0.85
N PHE A 92 -7.66 -11.30 -1.95
CA PHE A 92 -7.00 -11.46 -3.26
C PHE A 92 -5.54 -11.03 -3.18
N LYS A 93 -4.64 -11.94 -3.59
CA LYS A 93 -3.21 -11.72 -3.71
C LYS A 93 -2.67 -12.65 -4.78
N GLN A 94 -1.86 -12.11 -5.70
CA GLN A 94 -1.15 -12.88 -6.70
C GLN A 94 0.31 -12.44 -6.75
N THR A 95 1.21 -13.41 -6.73
CA THR A 95 2.65 -13.19 -6.84
C THR A 95 3.06 -13.52 -8.27
N LEU A 96 3.54 -12.51 -8.99
CA LEU A 96 4.08 -12.65 -10.34
C LEU A 96 5.62 -12.63 -10.27
N LYS A 97 6.27 -12.70 -11.43
CA LYS A 97 7.74 -12.81 -11.52
C LYS A 97 8.46 -11.66 -10.80
N ASN A 98 8.11 -10.42 -11.16
CA ASN A 98 8.79 -9.22 -10.67
C ASN A 98 7.91 -8.31 -9.80
N PHE A 99 6.66 -8.69 -9.54
CA PHE A 99 5.74 -7.87 -8.76
C PHE A 99 4.63 -8.70 -8.11
N VAL A 100 3.96 -8.11 -7.13
CA VAL A 100 2.78 -8.69 -6.46
C VAL A 100 1.60 -7.76 -6.69
N ILE A 101 0.44 -8.34 -7.00
CA ILE A 101 -0.84 -7.62 -6.97
C ILE A 101 -1.70 -8.12 -5.82
N LEU A 102 -2.37 -7.22 -5.12
CA LEU A 102 -3.29 -7.56 -4.05
C LEU A 102 -4.47 -6.58 -3.97
N ARG A 103 -5.51 -7.00 -3.27
CA ARG A 103 -6.66 -6.17 -2.96
C ARG A 103 -6.52 -5.54 -1.57
N GLU A 104 -6.78 -4.25 -1.49
CA GLU A 104 -6.86 -3.49 -0.24
C GLU A 104 -8.21 -2.76 -0.17
N ASP A 105 -9.08 -3.19 0.74
CA ASP A 105 -10.35 -2.52 1.01
C ASP A 105 -10.18 -1.56 2.20
N SER A 106 -10.31 -0.26 1.96
CA SER A 106 -10.21 0.76 3.02
C SER A 106 -11.04 2.01 2.70
N GLY A 107 -11.78 2.53 3.69
CA GLY A 107 -12.56 3.76 3.53
C GLY A 107 -13.63 3.70 2.43
N ASN A 108 -14.33 2.57 2.29
CA ASN A 108 -15.30 2.26 1.23
C ASN A 108 -14.72 2.29 -0.20
N LYS A 109 -13.40 2.17 -0.35
CA LYS A 109 -12.72 2.04 -1.63
C LYS A 109 -12.05 0.68 -1.73
N THR A 110 -12.31 -0.04 -2.82
CA THR A 110 -11.60 -1.26 -3.20
C THR A 110 -10.42 -0.88 -4.09
N ARG A 111 -9.21 -1.10 -3.60
CA ARG A 111 -7.96 -0.72 -4.28
C ARG A 111 -7.23 -1.95 -4.77
N LEU A 112 -6.70 -1.86 -5.99
CA LEU A 112 -5.62 -2.71 -6.45
C LEU A 112 -4.30 -2.10 -5.97
N VAL A 113 -3.49 -2.90 -5.28
CA VAL A 113 -2.12 -2.54 -4.92
C VAL A 113 -1.18 -3.41 -5.75
N ALA A 114 -0.27 -2.78 -6.49
CA ALA A 114 0.77 -3.45 -7.25
C ALA A 114 2.15 -3.00 -6.72
N SER A 115 2.93 -3.93 -6.20
CA SER A 115 4.27 -3.66 -5.65
C SER A 115 5.33 -4.35 -6.49
N PHE A 116 6.20 -3.55 -7.10
CA PHE A 116 7.22 -3.98 -8.06
C PHE A 116 8.60 -4.13 -7.40
N THR A 117 9.44 -5.01 -7.93
CA THR A 117 10.79 -5.27 -7.41
C THR A 117 11.72 -4.06 -7.51
N THR A 118 11.47 -3.15 -8.46
CA THR A 118 12.13 -1.84 -8.54
C THR A 118 11.96 -0.98 -7.28
N GLY A 119 10.99 -1.28 -6.42
CA GLY A 119 10.65 -0.48 -5.23
C GLY A 119 9.57 0.56 -5.49
N ILE A 120 8.82 0.43 -6.58
CA ILE A 120 7.64 1.25 -6.86
C ILE A 120 6.40 0.47 -6.42
N THR A 121 5.51 1.14 -5.69
CA THR A 121 4.18 0.64 -5.35
C THR A 121 3.13 1.56 -5.95
N LEU A 122 2.17 0.98 -6.66
CA LEU A 122 1.02 1.65 -7.22
C LEU A 122 -0.23 1.22 -6.46
N LYS A 123 -1.08 2.19 -6.12
CA LYS A 123 -2.44 1.93 -5.65
C LYS A 123 -3.41 2.53 -6.64
N ILE A 124 -4.31 1.74 -7.21
CA ILE A 124 -5.31 2.17 -8.18
C ILE A 124 -6.69 1.81 -7.67
N PHE A 125 -7.65 2.72 -7.80
CA PHE A 125 -9.04 2.47 -7.47
C PHE A 125 -9.98 3.32 -8.31
N MET A 126 -11.25 2.96 -8.30
CA MET A 126 -12.26 3.74 -9.02
C MET A 126 -12.69 4.98 -8.25
N GLY A 127 -12.65 6.12 -8.94
CA GLY A 127 -13.39 7.32 -8.61
C GLY A 127 -14.79 7.30 -9.25
N LEU A 128 -15.41 8.47 -9.41
CA LEU A 128 -16.68 8.58 -10.14
C LEU A 128 -16.41 8.50 -11.65
N GLN A 129 -16.62 7.32 -12.23
CA GLN A 129 -16.38 7.04 -13.66
C GLN A 129 -14.95 7.35 -14.14
N SER A 130 -13.99 7.30 -13.22
CA SER A 130 -12.57 7.56 -13.45
C SER A 130 -11.72 6.58 -12.65
N LEU A 131 -10.44 6.48 -12.97
CA LEU A 131 -9.45 5.87 -12.08
C LEU A 131 -8.71 6.95 -11.31
N GLU A 132 -8.43 6.67 -10.04
CA GLU A 132 -7.54 7.43 -9.19
C GLU A 132 -6.34 6.55 -8.85
N PHE A 133 -5.18 7.17 -8.67
CA PHE A 133 -3.95 6.45 -8.37
C PHE A 133 -3.11 7.13 -7.29
N THR A 134 -2.23 6.36 -6.67
CA THR A 134 -1.14 6.85 -5.82
C THR A 134 0.11 6.06 -6.15
N VAL A 135 1.24 6.75 -6.23
CA VAL A 135 2.56 6.14 -6.46
C VAL A 135 3.41 6.37 -5.23
N GLN A 136 4.05 5.31 -4.77
CA GLN A 136 5.13 5.37 -3.79
C GLN A 136 6.39 4.85 -4.47
N ALA A 137 7.48 5.60 -4.35
CA ALA A 137 8.80 5.21 -4.85
C ALA A 137 9.77 5.10 -3.67
N ASP A 138 10.49 3.99 -3.60
CA ASP A 138 11.58 3.78 -2.65
C ASP A 138 12.65 4.88 -2.81
N ILE A 139 13.15 5.40 -1.68
CA ILE A 139 14.17 6.47 -1.64
C ILE A 139 15.44 6.12 -2.43
N LYS A 140 15.72 4.83 -2.66
CA LYS A 140 16.83 4.39 -3.52
C LYS A 140 16.69 4.82 -4.99
N LEU A 141 15.49 5.21 -5.43
CA LEU A 141 15.20 5.72 -6.78
C LEU A 141 15.34 7.25 -6.89
N ARG A 142 15.77 7.93 -5.82
CA ARG A 142 16.00 9.38 -5.84
C ARG A 142 16.95 9.78 -6.97
N ASN A 143 16.61 10.84 -7.71
CA ASN A 143 17.32 11.33 -8.90
C ASN A 143 17.38 10.36 -10.09
N GLN A 144 16.59 9.28 -10.10
CA GLN A 144 16.57 8.30 -11.20
C GLN A 144 15.26 8.30 -11.99
N THR A 145 14.28 9.13 -11.59
CA THR A 145 12.97 9.18 -12.22
C THR A 145 12.89 10.31 -13.22
N GLN A 146 11.99 10.16 -14.18
CA GLN A 146 11.55 11.23 -15.07
C GLN A 146 10.12 10.95 -15.53
N GLY A 147 9.42 11.96 -16.02
CA GLY A 147 8.02 11.86 -16.45
C GLY A 147 7.16 12.94 -15.82
N LEU A 148 5.85 12.81 -15.97
CA LEU A 148 4.91 13.74 -15.35
C LEU A 148 4.92 13.75 -13.81
N LEU A 149 5.50 12.73 -13.17
CA LEU A 149 5.67 12.67 -11.71
C LEU A 149 7.00 13.27 -11.21
N GLY A 150 7.80 13.90 -12.08
CA GLY A 150 9.00 14.64 -11.70
C GLY A 150 10.27 13.78 -11.63
N ASN A 151 11.35 14.39 -11.13
CA ASN A 151 12.69 13.80 -11.09
C ASN A 151 13.07 13.19 -9.73
N PHE A 152 12.20 13.35 -8.72
CA PHE A 152 12.32 12.77 -7.39
C PHE A 152 13.68 13.07 -6.76
N ASP A 153 14.07 14.35 -6.74
CA ASP A 153 15.31 14.81 -6.12
C ASP A 153 15.07 15.49 -4.75
N GLY A 154 13.80 15.69 -4.37
CA GLY A 154 13.34 16.35 -3.16
C GLY A 154 13.17 17.86 -3.29
N ASN A 155 13.23 18.41 -4.50
CA ASN A 155 12.97 19.82 -4.79
C ASN A 155 11.77 19.97 -5.73
N PRO A 156 10.61 20.45 -5.25
CA PRO A 156 9.43 20.62 -6.11
C PRO A 156 9.62 21.63 -7.25
N ASN A 157 10.63 22.51 -7.18
CA ASN A 157 10.77 23.63 -8.12
C ASN A 157 11.40 23.24 -9.47
N ASN A 158 11.94 22.03 -9.61
CA ASN A 158 12.56 21.52 -10.83
C ASN A 158 11.96 20.21 -11.33
N ASP A 159 10.75 19.87 -10.88
CA ASP A 159 10.03 18.67 -11.33
C ASP A 159 9.62 18.70 -12.80
N PHE A 160 9.48 19.88 -13.40
CA PHE A 160 9.10 20.02 -14.81
C PHE A 160 10.30 19.79 -15.74
N ILE A 161 10.77 18.55 -15.76
CA ILE A 161 11.87 18.07 -16.61
C ILE A 161 11.32 17.46 -17.90
N LEU A 162 11.86 17.87 -19.04
CA LEU A 162 11.51 17.32 -20.35
C LEU A 162 12.20 15.96 -20.60
N PRO A 163 11.75 15.14 -21.56
CA PRO A 163 12.42 13.88 -21.90
C PRO A 163 13.89 14.03 -22.30
N ASN A 164 14.29 15.22 -22.77
CA ASN A 164 15.68 15.52 -23.13
C ASN A 164 16.54 15.98 -21.92
N GLY A 165 16.00 15.95 -20.70
CA GLY A 165 16.66 16.37 -19.46
C GLY A 165 16.60 17.87 -19.17
N THR A 166 15.98 18.68 -20.03
CA THR A 166 15.85 20.13 -19.80
C THR A 166 14.81 20.41 -18.71
N VAL A 167 15.21 21.11 -17.64
CA VAL A 167 14.28 21.60 -16.63
C VAL A 167 13.67 22.92 -17.10
N LEU A 168 12.33 23.00 -17.11
CA LEU A 168 11.62 24.22 -17.45
C LEU A 168 11.70 25.26 -16.33
N THR A 169 11.83 26.52 -16.73
CA THR A 169 11.81 27.64 -15.78
C THR A 169 10.40 27.97 -15.31
N ALA A 170 10.27 28.65 -14.16
CA ALA A 170 8.97 29.10 -13.64
C ALA A 170 8.16 29.91 -14.67
N ASN A 171 8.81 30.74 -15.48
CA ASN A 171 8.13 31.52 -16.53
C ASN A 171 7.54 30.65 -17.66
N GLN A 172 8.05 29.42 -17.84
CA GLN A 172 7.56 28.45 -18.82
C GLN A 172 6.47 27.54 -18.25
N THR A 173 6.16 27.63 -16.96
CA THR A 173 5.23 26.72 -16.26
C THR A 173 4.30 27.44 -15.29
N ASN A 174 4.23 28.77 -15.33
CA ASN A 174 3.41 29.57 -14.41
C ASN A 174 1.90 29.61 -14.70
N THR A 175 1.42 28.87 -15.71
CA THR A 175 -0.02 28.74 -16.02
C THR A 175 -0.34 27.32 -16.47
N GLU A 176 -1.57 26.86 -16.30
CA GLU A 176 -2.01 25.51 -16.74
C GLU A 176 -1.78 25.30 -18.25
N ARG A 177 -2.03 26.33 -19.06
CA ARG A 177 -1.74 26.29 -20.51
C ARG A 177 -0.28 26.03 -20.78
N LYS A 178 0.61 26.78 -20.14
CA LYS A 178 2.04 26.63 -20.36
C LYS A 178 2.56 25.28 -19.87
N ILE A 179 2.04 24.79 -18.75
CA ILE A 179 2.34 23.42 -18.28
C ILE A 179 1.88 22.40 -19.33
N PHE A 180 0.65 22.51 -19.84
CA PHE A 180 0.16 21.60 -20.88
C PHE A 180 1.02 21.65 -22.15
N GLU A 181 1.27 22.84 -22.70
CA GLU A 181 1.96 23.03 -23.97
C GLU A 181 3.46 22.75 -23.91
N ASN A 182 4.15 23.20 -22.86
CA ASN A 182 5.61 23.11 -22.76
C ASN A 182 6.06 21.81 -22.07
N PHE A 183 5.25 21.23 -21.18
CA PHE A 183 5.63 20.06 -20.38
C PHE A 183 4.77 18.84 -20.71
N GLY A 184 3.45 18.92 -20.54
CA GLY A 184 2.52 17.81 -20.71
C GLY A 184 2.63 17.11 -22.07
N LYS A 185 2.55 17.89 -23.15
CA LYS A 185 2.67 17.39 -24.53
C LYS A 185 3.98 16.67 -24.81
N MET A 186 5.06 17.01 -24.10
CA MET A 186 6.36 16.39 -24.31
C MET A 186 6.43 14.97 -23.74
N TRP A 187 5.49 14.60 -22.87
CA TRP A 187 5.40 13.28 -22.26
C TRP A 187 4.28 12.40 -22.87
N GLU A 188 3.74 12.76 -24.04
CA GLU A 188 2.77 11.94 -24.76
C GLU A 188 3.40 10.66 -25.32
N VAL A 189 2.77 9.52 -25.00
CA VAL A 189 3.22 8.16 -25.37
C VAL A 189 3.20 7.96 -26.87
N SER A 190 4.30 7.43 -27.43
CA SER A 190 4.47 7.05 -28.83
C SER A 190 4.41 5.55 -29.05
N ASP A 191 4.26 5.12 -30.30
CA ASP A 191 4.30 3.70 -30.65
C ASP A 191 5.65 3.04 -30.30
N ASN A 192 6.72 3.84 -30.15
CA ASN A 192 8.05 3.35 -29.79
C ASN A 192 8.24 3.14 -28.28
N ASP A 193 7.47 3.84 -27.45
CA ASP A 193 7.63 3.83 -25.99
C ASP A 193 6.38 3.33 -25.25
N THR A 194 5.26 3.11 -25.94
CA THR A 194 4.01 2.62 -25.34
C THR A 194 4.23 1.32 -24.58
N VAL A 195 3.67 1.23 -23.37
CA VAL A 195 3.62 -0.01 -22.58
C VAL A 195 2.22 -0.62 -22.55
N PHE A 196 1.24 0.02 -23.21
CA PHE A 196 -0.11 -0.48 -23.32
C PHE A 196 -0.20 -1.68 -24.26
N ASP A 197 -1.08 -2.61 -23.90
CA ASP A 197 -1.60 -3.63 -24.79
C ASP A 197 -2.89 -3.09 -25.43
N TYR A 198 -2.90 -3.04 -26.76
CA TYR A 198 -3.98 -2.46 -27.54
C TYR A 198 -4.90 -3.53 -28.13
N ASN A 199 -6.15 -3.15 -28.37
CA ASN A 199 -7.05 -3.96 -29.19
C ASN A 199 -6.54 -4.03 -30.63
N PHE A 200 -7.01 -5.03 -31.37
CA PHE A 200 -6.68 -5.17 -32.77
C PHE A 200 -7.05 -3.91 -33.57
N GLY A 201 -6.05 -3.28 -34.18
CA GLY A 201 -6.21 -2.05 -34.98
C GLY A 201 -5.93 -0.75 -34.23
N ASP A 202 -5.84 -0.79 -32.89
CA ASP A 202 -5.49 0.37 -32.07
C ASP A 202 -3.97 0.47 -31.88
N THR A 203 -3.49 1.70 -31.69
CA THR A 203 -2.08 2.06 -31.47
C THR A 203 -1.99 3.24 -30.51
N ALA A 204 -0.79 3.66 -30.11
CA ALA A 204 -0.64 4.87 -29.29
C ALA A 204 -1.17 6.10 -30.03
N ALA A 205 -1.04 6.13 -31.36
CA ALA A 205 -1.59 7.20 -32.19
C ALA A 205 -3.13 7.28 -32.13
N THR A 206 -3.85 6.18 -31.91
CA THR A 206 -5.32 6.17 -31.77
C THR A 206 -5.78 7.04 -30.61
N TYR A 207 -4.99 7.07 -29.53
CA TYR A 207 -5.31 7.80 -28.31
C TYR A 207 -4.69 9.19 -28.26
N ARG A 208 -3.99 9.64 -29.30
CA ARG A 208 -3.48 11.03 -29.37
C ARG A 208 -4.45 11.94 -30.09
N HIS A 209 -4.81 13.03 -29.41
CA HIS A 209 -5.75 14.02 -29.95
C HIS A 209 -5.08 15.40 -30.02
N PRO A 210 -4.24 15.66 -31.03
CA PRO A 210 -3.48 16.92 -31.12
C PRO A 210 -4.36 18.17 -31.25
N ASP A 211 -5.57 18.01 -31.80
CA ASP A 211 -6.57 19.08 -31.95
C ASP A 211 -7.40 19.32 -30.68
N PHE A 212 -7.25 18.49 -29.66
CA PHE A 212 -7.94 18.69 -28.38
C PHE A 212 -7.36 19.89 -27.65
N VAL A 213 -8.22 20.85 -27.32
CA VAL A 213 -7.85 22.03 -26.52
C VAL A 213 -8.49 21.90 -25.13
N PRO A 214 -7.68 21.67 -24.07
CA PRO A 214 -8.19 21.57 -22.72
C PRO A 214 -8.85 22.86 -22.25
N MET A 215 -9.70 22.73 -21.23
CA MET A 215 -10.10 23.88 -20.42
C MET A 215 -8.94 24.26 -19.49
N PHE A 216 -8.59 25.54 -19.49
CA PHE A 216 -7.63 26.14 -18.55
C PHE A 216 -8.38 27.03 -17.59
N ILE A 217 -8.18 26.86 -16.29
CA ILE A 217 -8.97 27.56 -15.27
C ILE A 217 -8.80 29.08 -15.35
N GLU A 218 -7.63 29.55 -15.76
CA GLU A 218 -7.31 30.97 -15.89
C GLU A 218 -8.03 31.64 -17.08
N GLU A 219 -8.57 30.84 -18.00
CA GLU A 219 -9.29 31.30 -19.19
C GLU A 219 -10.82 31.16 -19.07
N VAL A 220 -11.30 30.66 -17.93
CA VAL A 220 -12.73 30.52 -17.66
C VAL A 220 -13.37 31.88 -17.42
N ASP A 221 -14.57 32.06 -17.98
CA ASP A 221 -15.41 33.24 -17.73
C ASP A 221 -15.59 33.51 -16.22
N GLN A 222 -15.38 34.77 -15.82
CA GLN A 222 -15.36 35.17 -14.41
C GLN A 222 -16.69 34.91 -13.68
N VAL A 223 -17.83 34.94 -14.39
CA VAL A 223 -19.15 34.67 -13.79
C VAL A 223 -19.25 33.18 -13.45
N LYS A 224 -18.79 32.30 -14.34
CA LYS A 224 -18.73 30.85 -14.07
C LYS A 224 -17.77 30.52 -12.93
N LEU A 225 -16.60 31.17 -12.90
CA LEU A 225 -15.62 30.99 -11.84
C LEU A 225 -16.18 31.41 -10.47
N ALA A 226 -16.83 32.56 -10.39
CA ALA A 226 -17.46 33.05 -9.15
C ALA A 226 -18.57 32.09 -8.65
N ALA A 227 -19.39 31.56 -9.56
CA ALA A 227 -20.43 30.59 -9.21
C ALA A 227 -19.83 29.28 -8.65
N ALA A 228 -18.72 28.81 -9.23
CA ALA A 228 -18.00 27.64 -8.75
C ALA A 228 -17.36 27.88 -7.37
N GLN A 229 -16.71 29.03 -7.18
CA GLN A 229 -16.11 29.43 -5.91
C GLN A 229 -17.14 29.53 -4.78
N ALA A 230 -18.34 30.03 -5.06
CA ALA A 230 -19.43 30.09 -4.08
C ALA A 230 -19.84 28.70 -3.54
N LYS A 231 -19.70 27.64 -4.36
CA LYS A 231 -20.01 26.26 -3.98
C LYS A 231 -18.82 25.54 -3.33
N CYS A 232 -17.63 25.73 -3.87
CA CYS A 232 -16.44 24.96 -3.50
C CYS A 232 -15.62 25.60 -2.37
N GLY A 233 -15.71 26.93 -2.23
CA GLY A 233 -14.78 27.77 -1.48
C GLY A 233 -13.57 28.15 -2.33
N PHE A 234 -13.05 29.36 -2.12
CA PHE A 234 -12.00 29.97 -2.96
C PHE A 234 -10.69 29.18 -3.05
N SER A 235 -10.35 28.40 -2.02
CA SER A 235 -9.08 27.66 -1.94
C SER A 235 -9.16 26.23 -2.51
N ASN A 236 -10.34 25.74 -2.86
CA ASN A 236 -10.49 24.36 -3.34
C ASN A 236 -10.48 24.29 -4.86
N VAL A 237 -9.29 24.49 -5.44
CA VAL A 237 -9.06 24.54 -6.89
C VAL A 237 -9.57 23.28 -7.59
N ALA A 238 -9.38 22.10 -7.01
CA ALA A 238 -9.85 20.84 -7.58
C ALA A 238 -11.39 20.78 -7.67
N CYS A 239 -12.11 21.17 -6.62
CA CYS A 239 -13.57 21.27 -6.66
C CYS A 239 -14.05 22.33 -7.65
N ILE A 240 -13.40 23.51 -7.67
CA ILE A 240 -13.75 24.60 -8.59
C ILE A 240 -13.62 24.11 -10.03
N PHE A 241 -12.48 23.49 -10.36
CA PHE A 241 -12.20 22.94 -11.68
C PHE A 241 -13.25 21.90 -12.07
N ASP A 242 -13.49 20.90 -11.23
CA ASP A 242 -14.43 19.82 -11.52
C ASP A 242 -15.87 20.33 -11.67
N TYR A 243 -16.27 21.34 -10.89
CA TYR A 243 -17.58 21.96 -11.03
C TYR A 243 -17.71 22.74 -12.34
N ILE A 244 -16.70 23.52 -12.73
CA ILE A 244 -16.72 24.26 -14.00
C ILE A 244 -16.70 23.30 -15.18
N ALA A 245 -15.90 22.24 -15.09
CA ALA A 245 -15.75 21.24 -16.14
C ALA A 245 -17.04 20.44 -16.34
N THR A 246 -17.70 20.00 -15.26
CA THR A 246 -18.80 19.03 -15.34
C THR A 246 -20.19 19.61 -15.09
N GLY A 247 -20.28 20.77 -14.43
CA GLY A 247 -21.55 21.29 -13.90
C GLY A 247 -22.18 20.42 -12.81
N ASN A 248 -21.51 19.36 -12.34
CA ASN A 248 -22.05 18.38 -11.40
C ASN A 248 -21.60 18.68 -9.96
N ASP A 249 -22.57 19.10 -9.14
CA ASP A 249 -22.36 19.39 -7.71
C ASP A 249 -21.81 18.22 -6.90
N GLU A 250 -22.23 16.99 -7.18
CA GLU A 250 -21.83 15.81 -6.43
C GLU A 250 -20.41 15.37 -6.78
N PHE A 251 -20.05 15.42 -8.07
CA PHE A 251 -18.69 15.15 -8.53
C PHE A 251 -17.69 16.14 -7.90
N ALA A 252 -17.98 17.45 -7.98
CA ALA A 252 -17.12 18.47 -7.41
C ALA A 252 -16.96 18.34 -5.88
N LYS A 253 -18.04 17.99 -5.15
CA LYS A 253 -17.98 17.74 -3.70
C LYS A 253 -17.18 16.48 -3.35
N ASN A 254 -17.28 15.43 -4.16
CA ASN A 254 -16.49 14.22 -3.96
C ASN A 254 -14.99 14.51 -4.13
N THR A 255 -14.60 15.32 -5.11
CA THR A 255 -13.19 15.75 -5.26
C THR A 255 -12.73 16.61 -4.10
N LYS A 256 -13.58 17.51 -3.58
CA LYS A 256 -13.30 18.23 -2.34
C LYS A 256 -12.99 17.28 -1.18
N ASN A 257 -13.78 16.23 -1.01
CA ASN A 257 -13.59 15.23 0.04
C ASN A 257 -12.36 14.34 -0.21
N THR A 258 -12.06 14.00 -1.46
CA THR A 258 -10.84 13.29 -1.84
C THR A 258 -9.62 14.15 -1.54
N LYS A 259 -9.57 15.43 -1.94
CA LYS A 259 -8.43 16.33 -1.61
C LYS A 259 -8.21 16.45 -0.10
N LEU A 260 -9.28 16.60 0.69
CA LEU A 260 -9.19 16.65 2.16
C LEU A 260 -8.70 15.32 2.79
N LYS A 261 -9.12 14.17 2.24
CA LYS A 261 -8.66 12.84 2.69
C LYS A 261 -7.24 12.54 2.19
N THR A 262 -6.85 13.04 1.02
CA THR A 262 -5.50 12.90 0.45
C THR A 262 -4.50 13.79 1.18
N SER A 263 -4.85 15.00 1.63
CA SER A 263 -3.95 15.80 2.49
C SER A 263 -3.70 15.14 3.85
N ALA A 264 -4.70 14.46 4.42
CA ALA A 264 -4.53 13.64 5.63
C ALA A 264 -3.72 12.36 5.35
N ALA A 265 -3.92 11.72 4.20
CA ALA A 265 -3.15 10.54 3.77
C ALA A 265 -1.70 10.89 3.34
N VAL A 266 -1.46 12.07 2.77
CA VAL A 266 -0.12 12.58 2.42
C VAL A 266 0.66 12.94 3.68
N ALA A 267 -0.02 13.46 4.72
CA ALA A 267 0.56 13.64 6.04
C ALA A 267 0.93 12.29 6.72
N SER A 268 0.19 11.21 6.43
CA SER A 268 0.55 9.84 6.85
C SER A 268 1.51 9.13 5.89
N LEU A 269 1.86 9.71 4.73
CA LEU A 269 2.81 9.16 3.75
C LEU A 269 4.23 9.72 3.90
N LYS A 270 4.39 10.90 4.50
CA LYS A 270 5.68 11.41 5.01
C LYS A 270 6.02 10.89 6.41
N ASN A 271 5.16 10.04 6.95
CA ASN A 271 5.33 9.41 8.24
C ASN A 271 6.23 8.19 8.07
N SER A 272 7.41 8.24 8.65
CA SER A 272 8.33 7.10 8.71
C SER A 272 7.70 6.02 9.58
N LEU A 273 7.28 4.90 8.98
CA LEU A 273 6.63 3.83 9.74
C LEU A 273 7.51 3.39 10.93
N PRO A 274 6.90 3.14 12.11
CA PRO A 274 7.66 2.67 13.26
C PRO A 274 8.30 1.32 12.94
N VAL A 275 9.55 1.13 13.33
CA VAL A 275 10.24 -0.16 13.23
C VAL A 275 10.19 -0.83 14.59
N LEU A 276 9.64 -2.03 14.64
CA LEU A 276 9.56 -2.82 15.85
C LEU A 276 10.75 -3.77 15.93
N ASN A 277 11.40 -3.81 17.09
CA ASN A 277 12.52 -4.68 17.40
C ASN A 277 12.29 -5.42 18.73
N LEU A 278 12.78 -6.65 18.82
CA LEU A 278 12.80 -7.43 20.05
C LEU A 278 14.09 -7.12 20.82
N ASN A 279 13.99 -6.61 22.04
CA ASN A 279 15.15 -6.13 22.81
C ASN A 279 15.53 -7.09 23.97
N GLN A 280 15.38 -8.39 23.74
CA GLN A 280 15.73 -9.41 24.72
C GLN A 280 16.36 -10.63 24.02
N SER A 281 17.35 -11.24 24.68
CA SER A 281 17.99 -12.45 24.19
C SER A 281 17.02 -13.62 24.23
N LEU A 282 16.87 -14.30 23.10
CA LEU A 282 16.20 -15.59 22.98
C LEU A 282 17.19 -16.73 23.25
N ASN A 283 16.69 -17.97 23.35
CA ASN A 283 17.56 -19.14 23.44
C ASN A 283 18.32 -19.39 22.10
N ASN A 284 19.16 -20.43 22.06
CA ASN A 284 19.98 -20.75 20.89
C ASN A 284 19.17 -21.06 19.63
N ASP A 285 17.91 -21.46 19.79
CA ASP A 285 16.97 -21.75 18.70
C ASP A 285 16.10 -20.54 18.34
N SER A 286 16.41 -19.35 18.88
CA SER A 286 15.63 -18.12 18.69
C SER A 286 14.19 -18.22 19.20
N GLN A 287 13.99 -18.88 20.35
CA GLN A 287 12.69 -19.02 21.01
C GLN A 287 12.70 -18.36 22.39
N TRP A 288 11.54 -17.83 22.76
CA TRP A 288 11.28 -17.28 24.09
C TRP A 288 10.83 -18.40 25.03
N GLU A 289 11.65 -18.70 26.04
CA GLU A 289 11.35 -19.72 27.04
C GLU A 289 10.27 -19.24 28.00
N VAL A 290 9.17 -20.00 28.08
CA VAL A 290 8.00 -19.65 28.86
C VAL A 290 7.50 -20.84 29.66
N THR A 291 7.06 -20.57 30.89
CA THR A 291 6.58 -21.61 31.81
C THR A 291 5.06 -21.57 31.94
N GLU A 292 4.41 -22.74 31.88
CA GLU A 292 2.97 -22.93 32.06
C GLU A 292 2.45 -22.26 33.34
N ASN A 293 1.29 -21.60 33.24
CA ASN A 293 0.59 -20.94 34.34
C ASN A 293 1.41 -19.91 35.14
N ARG A 294 2.59 -19.53 34.64
CA ARG A 294 3.37 -18.39 35.12
C ARG A 294 3.21 -17.24 34.15
N THR A 295 3.15 -16.04 34.68
CA THR A 295 3.21 -14.83 33.85
C THR A 295 4.66 -14.61 33.44
N ASN A 296 4.95 -14.87 32.16
CA ASN A 296 6.24 -14.59 31.54
C ASN A 296 6.15 -13.20 30.89
N ALA A 297 7.25 -12.43 30.90
CA ALA A 297 7.29 -11.12 30.25
C ALA A 297 8.49 -10.98 29.30
N ILE A 298 8.25 -10.35 28.14
CA ILE A 298 9.28 -9.97 27.16
C ILE A 298 9.01 -8.56 26.66
N ARG A 299 10.06 -7.83 26.27
CA ARG A 299 9.94 -6.44 25.84
C ARG A 299 10.24 -6.27 24.35
N VAL A 300 9.33 -5.61 23.65
CA VAL A 300 9.55 -5.05 22.32
C VAL A 300 9.76 -3.55 22.40
N VAL A 301 10.51 -3.00 21.46
CA VAL A 301 10.79 -1.58 21.36
C VAL A 301 10.48 -1.13 19.95
N ALA A 302 9.56 -0.19 19.82
CA ALA A 302 9.33 0.53 18.57
C ALA A 302 10.23 1.76 18.51
N THR A 303 10.84 1.98 17.34
CA THR A 303 11.58 3.19 17.03
C THR A 303 10.97 3.84 15.81
N ASP A 304 10.69 5.14 15.90
CA ASP A 304 10.10 5.92 14.83
C ASP A 304 11.07 7.05 14.45
N ALA A 305 11.35 7.23 13.15
CA ALA A 305 12.35 8.18 12.70
C ALA A 305 11.89 9.64 12.87
N ASP A 306 10.59 9.89 12.82
CA ASP A 306 9.96 11.20 13.02
C ASP A 306 9.60 11.46 14.49
N LYS A 307 9.85 10.47 15.36
CA LYS A 307 9.56 10.47 16.80
C LYS A 307 8.07 10.64 17.12
N ASP A 308 7.22 10.10 16.25
CA ASP A 308 5.79 10.00 16.51
C ASP A 308 5.50 9.12 17.74
N ASN A 309 4.35 9.36 18.39
CA ASN A 309 3.98 8.58 19.57
C ASN A 309 3.45 7.21 19.15
N VAL A 310 3.99 6.14 19.73
CA VAL A 310 3.72 4.77 19.28
C VAL A 310 2.92 3.97 20.30
N THR A 311 1.95 3.19 19.82
CA THR A 311 1.13 2.27 20.61
C THR A 311 1.32 0.84 20.13
N TYR A 312 1.54 -0.10 21.06
CA TYR A 312 1.71 -1.52 20.75
C TYR A 312 0.37 -2.26 20.69
N LYS A 313 0.24 -3.20 19.75
CA LYS A 313 -0.98 -3.99 19.51
C LYS A 313 -0.65 -5.45 19.25
N LEU A 314 -1.55 -6.34 19.66
CA LEU A 314 -1.51 -7.77 19.33
C LEU A 314 -2.32 -8.02 18.06
N VAL A 315 -1.81 -8.87 17.17
CA VAL A 315 -2.54 -9.31 15.97
C VAL A 315 -3.75 -10.16 16.36
N SER A 316 -3.57 -11.05 17.33
CA SER A 316 -4.63 -11.90 17.88
C SER A 316 -4.66 -11.80 19.41
N PRO A 317 -5.44 -10.85 19.98
CA PRO A 317 -5.58 -10.71 21.42
C PRO A 317 -6.16 -11.99 22.03
N SER A 318 -5.63 -12.40 23.18
CA SER A 318 -6.19 -13.51 23.96
C SER A 318 -6.20 -13.15 25.45
N PRO A 319 -7.03 -13.80 26.29
CA PRO A 319 -7.01 -13.55 27.74
C PRO A 319 -5.67 -13.86 28.41
N ARG A 320 -4.81 -14.63 27.74
CA ARG A 320 -3.52 -15.11 28.27
C ARG A 320 -2.33 -14.33 27.71
N VAL A 321 -2.53 -13.47 26.72
CA VAL A 321 -1.48 -12.61 26.13
C VAL A 321 -1.94 -11.16 26.19
N SER A 322 -1.16 -10.29 26.81
CA SER A 322 -1.44 -8.85 26.80
C SER A 322 -0.18 -8.06 26.46
N VAL A 323 -0.37 -6.87 25.91
CA VAL A 323 0.70 -5.90 25.66
C VAL A 323 0.37 -4.59 26.34
N SER A 324 1.35 -4.04 27.05
CA SER A 324 1.27 -2.77 27.77
C SER A 324 1.66 -1.59 26.87
N GLY A 325 1.37 -0.37 27.32
CA GLY A 325 1.70 0.85 26.58
C GLY A 325 3.21 1.09 26.39
N ASP A 326 4.05 0.51 27.24
CA ASP A 326 5.51 0.61 27.21
C ASP A 326 6.21 -0.57 26.50
N GLY A 327 5.43 -1.43 25.82
CA GLY A 327 5.92 -2.52 24.98
C GLY A 327 6.25 -3.81 25.72
N ILE A 328 5.80 -3.97 26.97
CA ILE A 328 5.93 -5.24 27.71
C ILE A 328 4.78 -6.16 27.32
N ILE A 329 5.14 -7.31 26.74
CA ILE A 329 4.23 -8.40 26.41
C ILE A 329 4.25 -9.37 27.58
N THR A 330 3.08 -9.72 28.10
CA THR A 330 2.91 -10.75 29.13
C THR A 330 2.19 -11.95 28.57
N TYR A 331 2.69 -13.14 28.89
CA TYR A 331 2.12 -14.41 28.42
C TYR A 331 2.07 -15.46 29.53
N SER A 332 0.88 -16.02 29.74
CA SER A 332 0.62 -17.12 30.68
C SER A 332 0.14 -18.38 29.93
N PRO A 333 1.07 -19.23 29.44
CA PRO A 333 0.73 -20.35 28.58
C PRO A 333 -0.18 -21.38 29.25
N ASP A 334 -1.03 -21.99 28.42
CA ASP A 334 -1.85 -23.16 28.73
C ASP A 334 -1.41 -24.28 27.79
N VAL A 335 -0.94 -25.39 28.34
CA VAL A 335 -0.46 -26.51 27.54
C VAL A 335 -1.55 -27.13 26.67
N SER A 336 -2.82 -26.91 27.00
CA SER A 336 -3.97 -27.36 26.21
C SER A 336 -4.22 -26.47 24.98
N ASN A 337 -3.71 -25.23 25.00
CA ASN A 337 -3.95 -24.24 23.95
C ASN A 337 -2.81 -23.20 23.89
N ILE A 338 -1.69 -23.61 23.28
CA ILE A 338 -0.57 -22.71 22.99
C ILE A 338 -0.93 -21.79 21.82
N VAL A 339 -0.53 -20.52 21.90
CA VAL A 339 -0.90 -19.48 20.92
C VAL A 339 0.34 -18.92 20.23
N SER A 340 0.17 -18.48 18.99
CA SER A 340 1.19 -17.70 18.27
C SER A 340 1.12 -16.24 18.73
N ILE A 341 2.26 -15.69 19.16
CA ILE A 341 2.33 -14.32 19.67
C ILE A 341 2.86 -13.44 18.55
N GLN A 342 1.98 -12.60 18.01
CA GLN A 342 2.31 -11.63 16.97
C GLN A 342 1.96 -10.23 17.45
N VAL A 343 2.95 -9.34 17.36
CA VAL A 343 2.88 -7.98 17.88
C VAL A 343 3.32 -7.00 16.81
N TYR A 344 2.65 -5.86 16.77
CA TYR A 344 3.00 -4.74 15.91
C TYR A 344 2.78 -3.44 16.67
N ALA A 345 3.28 -2.35 16.10
CA ALA A 345 3.13 -1.03 16.64
C ALA A 345 2.43 -0.12 15.65
N VAL A 346 1.66 0.84 16.16
CA VAL A 346 0.93 1.85 15.39
C VAL A 346 1.31 3.22 15.92
N ASP A 347 1.78 4.10 15.06
CA ASP A 347 2.07 5.49 15.42
C ASP A 347 0.80 6.36 15.49
N SER A 348 0.96 7.61 15.91
CA SER A 348 -0.13 8.59 16.02
C SER A 348 -0.73 9.05 14.68
N LYS A 349 -0.18 8.62 13.54
CA LYS A 349 -0.65 8.91 12.18
C LYS A 349 -1.15 7.64 11.47
N ASP A 350 -1.48 6.60 12.23
CA ASP A 350 -1.98 5.30 11.77
C ASP A 350 -0.98 4.50 10.89
N GLY A 351 0.31 4.83 10.92
CA GLY A 351 1.36 4.02 10.29
C GLY A 351 1.64 2.75 11.10
N GLN A 352 1.75 1.62 10.40
CA GLN A 352 1.94 0.31 11.02
C GLN A 352 3.39 -0.19 10.87
N SER A 353 3.96 -0.72 11.94
CA SER A 353 5.27 -1.38 11.90
C SER A 353 5.27 -2.72 11.18
N ASN A 354 6.48 -3.27 11.00
CA ASN A 354 6.65 -4.71 10.80
C ASN A 354 5.97 -5.49 11.96
N ILE A 355 5.39 -6.64 11.64
CA ILE A 355 4.88 -7.58 12.64
C ILE A 355 6.05 -8.44 13.10
N ILE A 356 6.31 -8.49 14.40
CA ILE A 356 7.20 -9.48 14.99
C ILE A 356 6.36 -10.68 15.44
N THR A 357 6.74 -11.86 14.98
CA THR A 357 6.29 -13.13 15.56
C THR A 357 7.31 -13.52 16.62
N ILE A 358 6.85 -13.87 17.83
CA ILE A 358 7.70 -14.31 18.94
C ILE A 358 7.50 -15.81 19.11
N PRO A 359 8.42 -16.65 18.59
CA PRO A 359 8.40 -18.09 18.81
C PRO A 359 8.52 -18.39 20.30
N THR A 360 7.70 -19.29 20.83
CA THR A 360 7.77 -19.68 22.24
C THR A 360 8.23 -21.12 22.43
N ALA A 361 9.07 -21.33 23.43
CA ALA A 361 9.46 -22.64 23.95
C ALA A 361 8.70 -22.85 25.27
N THR A 362 7.54 -23.49 25.20
CA THR A 362 6.67 -23.69 26.35
C THR A 362 7.05 -24.94 27.12
N CYS A 363 7.26 -24.77 28.42
CA CYS A 363 7.55 -25.83 29.38
C CYS A 363 6.47 -25.87 30.48
N SER A 364 5.95 -27.05 30.80
CA SER A 364 4.98 -27.25 31.90
C SER A 364 5.61 -27.13 33.30
N ASN A 365 6.93 -26.87 33.36
CA ASN A 365 7.77 -27.02 34.55
C ASN A 365 7.70 -28.44 35.18
N CYS A 366 7.12 -29.41 34.48
CA CYS A 366 6.89 -30.78 34.96
C CYS A 366 6.26 -30.84 36.36
N SER A 367 5.45 -29.84 36.69
CA SER A 367 4.89 -29.62 38.04
C SER A 367 5.94 -29.67 39.18
N GLY A 368 7.20 -29.35 38.89
CA GLY A 368 8.32 -29.41 39.85
C GLY A 368 8.97 -30.79 40.01
N HIS A 369 8.55 -31.80 39.23
CA HIS A 369 8.99 -33.20 39.35
C HIS A 369 9.78 -33.71 38.15
N GLY A 370 10.39 -32.81 37.37
CA GLY A 370 11.19 -33.15 36.21
C GLY A 370 11.80 -31.92 35.57
N GLN A 371 12.46 -32.13 34.44
CA GLN A 371 13.01 -31.07 33.58
C GLN A 371 12.40 -31.19 32.18
N CYS A 372 12.19 -30.07 31.51
CA CYS A 372 11.70 -30.11 30.13
C CYS A 372 12.76 -30.70 29.20
N ASP A 373 12.31 -31.61 28.35
CA ASP A 373 13.12 -32.27 27.33
C ASP A 373 12.94 -31.54 26.00
N ASN A 374 13.87 -30.64 25.70
CA ASN A 374 13.86 -29.85 24.48
C ASN A 374 14.04 -30.71 23.20
N SER A 375 14.29 -32.01 23.32
CA SER A 375 14.32 -32.95 22.18
C SER A 375 12.97 -33.60 21.88
N ARG A 376 12.01 -33.54 22.82
CA ARG A 376 10.70 -34.20 22.70
C ARG A 376 9.58 -33.17 22.60
N VAL A 377 9.07 -32.95 21.40
CA VAL A 377 7.96 -32.03 21.11
C VAL A 377 6.62 -32.73 21.28
N LEU A 378 5.71 -32.12 22.04
CA LEU A 378 4.33 -32.61 22.26
C LEU A 378 3.30 -31.91 21.38
N ASN A 379 3.47 -30.61 21.15
CA ASN A 379 2.54 -29.82 20.35
C ASN A 379 3.29 -28.66 19.66
N VAL A 380 2.80 -28.27 18.48
CA VAL A 380 3.31 -27.14 17.70
C VAL A 380 2.11 -26.32 17.24
N SER A 381 2.17 -25.02 17.50
CA SER A 381 1.19 -24.03 17.03
C SER A 381 1.96 -22.91 16.35
N ASP A 382 2.02 -22.97 15.01
CA ASP A 382 2.80 -22.05 14.19
C ASP A 382 4.30 -22.06 14.60
N THR A 383 4.79 -20.98 15.23
CA THR A 383 6.18 -20.88 15.72
C THR A 383 6.35 -21.22 17.20
N SER A 384 5.25 -21.52 17.91
CA SER A 384 5.24 -21.90 19.33
C SER A 384 5.31 -23.41 19.49
N ILE A 385 6.20 -23.89 20.36
CA ILE A 385 6.45 -25.30 20.64
C ILE A 385 6.15 -25.60 22.11
N LEU A 386 5.58 -26.77 22.36
CA LEU A 386 5.38 -27.35 23.68
C LEU A 386 6.28 -28.58 23.84
N PHE A 387 7.13 -28.58 24.86
CA PHE A 387 8.06 -29.67 25.14
C PHE A 387 7.54 -30.65 26.19
N ALA A 388 7.97 -31.91 26.07
CA ALA A 388 7.68 -32.96 27.02
C ALA A 388 8.54 -32.86 28.28
N CYS A 389 8.17 -33.61 29.31
CA CYS A 389 8.94 -33.73 30.53
C CYS A 389 9.85 -34.96 30.55
N ASN A 390 11.09 -34.74 30.97
CA ASN A 390 11.97 -35.77 31.52
C ASN A 390 11.77 -35.81 33.05
N CYS A 391 10.95 -36.75 33.49
CA CYS A 391 10.53 -36.88 34.88
C CYS A 391 11.67 -37.40 35.79
N PHE A 392 11.71 -36.95 37.05
CA PHE A 392 12.57 -37.55 38.07
C PHE A 392 12.17 -39.00 38.36
N PRO A 393 13.08 -39.82 38.95
CA PRO A 393 12.74 -41.18 39.35
C PRO A 393 11.45 -41.23 40.20
N ALA A 394 10.57 -42.18 39.89
CA ALA A 394 9.20 -42.37 40.42
C ALA A 394 8.06 -41.57 39.74
N TYR A 395 8.33 -40.81 38.69
CA TYR A 395 7.32 -40.08 37.90
C TYR A 395 7.38 -40.47 36.42
N THR A 396 6.24 -40.48 35.71
CA THR A 396 6.15 -40.86 34.28
C THR A 396 5.10 -40.01 33.56
N GLY A 397 5.18 -39.90 32.22
CA GLY A 397 4.15 -39.26 31.38
C GLY A 397 4.66 -38.04 30.63
N ASP A 398 3.91 -37.62 29.60
CA ASP A 398 4.28 -36.49 28.73
C ASP A 398 4.01 -35.13 29.40
N TYR A 399 2.95 -35.08 30.22
CA TYR A 399 2.63 -33.94 31.07
C TYR A 399 2.96 -34.27 32.53
N TYR A 400 2.40 -35.35 33.09
CA TYR A 400 2.81 -36.12 34.30
C TYR A 400 1.70 -37.13 34.65
N TYR A 401 2.04 -38.27 35.30
CA TYR A 401 1.11 -39.18 36.00
C TYR A 401 1.82 -39.78 37.23
N TYR A 402 1.13 -39.83 38.37
CA TYR A 402 1.64 -40.39 39.64
C TYR A 402 1.66 -41.93 39.59
N TYR A 403 2.81 -42.55 39.90
CA TYR A 403 2.91 -44.00 40.08
C TYR A 403 2.66 -44.34 41.56
N SER A 404 1.51 -44.92 41.90
CA SER A 404 1.36 -45.57 43.21
C SER A 404 1.98 -46.97 43.14
N ILE A 405 3.22 -47.10 43.64
CA ILE A 405 3.80 -48.42 43.86
C ILE A 405 3.11 -49.03 45.09
N ILE A 406 2.09 -49.85 44.85
CA ILE A 406 1.61 -50.80 45.87
C ILE A 406 2.69 -51.88 46.00
N TYR A 407 3.57 -51.73 46.99
CA TYR A 407 4.44 -52.82 47.44
C TYR A 407 3.54 -53.93 48.02
N ARG A 408 3.25 -54.99 47.24
CA ARG A 408 2.90 -56.29 47.82
C ARG A 408 4.20 -56.89 48.37
N GLN A 409 4.43 -56.74 49.68
CA GLN A 409 5.31 -57.65 50.39
C GLN A 409 4.72 -59.06 50.26
N ILE A 410 5.36 -59.91 49.46
CA ILE A 410 5.27 -61.35 49.60
C ILE A 410 6.32 -61.70 50.65
N SER A 411 5.90 -61.89 51.91
CA SER A 411 6.74 -62.64 52.85
C SER A 411 6.56 -64.13 52.54
N THR A 412 7.68 -64.82 52.40
CA THR A 412 7.82 -66.27 52.41
C THR A 412 7.26 -66.91 53.66
#